data_AF-A0A316ALP2-F1
#
_entry.id   AF-A0A316ALP2-F1
#
_cell.length_a   1.000
_cell.length_b   1.000
_cell.length_c   1.000
_cell.angle_alpha   90.00
_cell.angle_beta   90.00
_cell.angle_gamma   90.00
#
_symmetry.space_group_name_H-M   'P 1'
#
loop_
_entity.id
_entity.type
_entity.pdbx_description
1 polymer ?
#
loop_
_entity_poly.entity_id
_entity_poly.type
_entity_poly.pdbx_seq_one_letter_code
_entity_poly.pdbx_strand_id
1 'polypeptide(L)'
;MKINQLLASTALLISMLSSCSKDDSPAPSPSEPEVNESVSGEVSGIWTKGKTYKITGHIQIPVGKSLTIEEGVTVLFSDSVVKPELVVHGNLYSMGTKEAPILFTVPDAWKTTNTFGNLWGGLIAGPESAEILIDHTILEYGGAVTAEESPSVKAGLYKAEAGEHVPVLYYPNVAGKLVVQNSIIRHFNEDGFYIEGGKVIVSNNYFYTTGFSGGEAINIKSGVQADVAFNVVYSPNTNAIKLSNSGDRTPQAYVVAYNNTILNAGWRRPTIKGGSIWLEKGVRADVYNNLLANDRFGIKRDAGNAEDARSIISNTLYYGFDQTTTDQFQPSEEIVKGINDIISTKAGENDPKFVNYPLSTSTLNTTFDPAWDFHLQAGSPALGKGKTDFNRQYSEGITLNGKSYSSPAPANYIGALGTK
;
A
#
# COMPACT_ATOMS: atom_id res chain seq x y z
N MET A 1 30.21 -58.07 -65.36
CA MET A 1 31.40 -58.28 -64.51
C MET A 1 32.35 -57.11 -64.72
N LYS A 2 32.94 -56.61 -63.62
CA LYS A 2 33.96 -55.55 -63.49
C LYS A 2 33.40 -54.11 -63.51
N ILE A 3 33.28 -53.40 -62.37
CA ILE A 3 34.28 -52.89 -61.39
C ILE A 3 34.92 -51.55 -61.84
N ASN A 4 34.55 -50.53 -61.06
CA ASN A 4 35.26 -49.36 -60.53
C ASN A 4 35.99 -48.39 -61.48
N GLN A 5 35.68 -47.10 -61.33
CA GLN A 5 36.42 -46.09 -60.51
C GLN A 5 35.71 -44.73 -60.70
N LEU A 6 35.02 -44.19 -59.70
CA LEU A 6 35.47 -43.17 -58.72
C LEU A 6 36.05 -41.88 -59.35
N LEU A 7 35.32 -40.75 -59.22
CA LEU A 7 35.88 -39.45 -58.85
C LEU A 7 34.78 -38.39 -58.55
N ALA A 8 34.85 -37.89 -57.32
CA ALA A 8 34.50 -36.58 -56.75
C ALA A 8 33.20 -35.85 -57.17
N SER A 9 32.31 -35.70 -56.19
CA SER A 9 31.10 -34.87 -56.21
C SER A 9 31.39 -33.46 -55.69
N THR A 10 30.96 -32.44 -56.43
CA THR A 10 30.73 -31.08 -55.95
C THR A 10 29.24 -30.79 -56.19
N ALA A 11 28.44 -30.65 -55.13
CA ALA A 11 27.03 -30.28 -55.24
C ALA A 11 26.88 -28.79 -54.91
N LEU A 12 26.55 -27.98 -55.93
CA LEU A 12 26.17 -26.58 -55.81
C LEU A 12 24.65 -26.47 -55.94
N LEU A 13 24.04 -25.74 -55.00
CA LEU A 13 22.63 -25.45 -54.87
C LEU A 13 22.01 -24.87 -56.16
N ILE A 14 20.79 -25.32 -56.48
CA ILE A 14 19.85 -24.59 -57.33
C ILE A 14 18.54 -24.43 -56.56
N SER A 15 18.22 -23.17 -56.27
CA SER A 15 16.97 -22.69 -55.71
C SER A 15 15.85 -22.77 -56.75
N MET A 16 14.69 -23.33 -56.36
CA MET A 16 13.46 -23.22 -57.14
C MET A 16 12.61 -22.10 -56.57
N LEU A 17 12.33 -21.09 -57.40
CA LEU A 17 11.32 -20.08 -57.16
C LEU A 17 9.95 -20.65 -57.52
N SER A 18 8.99 -20.55 -56.59
CA SER A 18 7.57 -20.64 -56.91
C SER A 18 6.89 -19.36 -56.43
N SER A 19 6.15 -18.75 -57.35
CA SER A 19 5.45 -17.47 -57.22
C SER A 19 4.26 -17.61 -56.25
N CYS A 20 4.26 -16.80 -55.19
CA CYS A 20 3.07 -16.48 -54.42
C CYS A 20 2.71 -15.01 -54.66
N SER A 21 1.47 -14.79 -55.09
CA SER A 21 0.83 -13.50 -55.25
C SER A 21 0.86 -12.71 -53.94
N LYS A 22 1.17 -11.42 -54.03
CA LYS A 22 1.17 -10.47 -52.92
C LYS A 22 -0.24 -10.28 -52.38
N ASP A 23 -0.50 -10.78 -51.18
CA ASP A 23 -1.53 -10.23 -50.30
C ASP A 23 -0.80 -9.39 -49.24
N ASP A 24 -0.60 -8.10 -49.53
CA ASP A 24 -0.17 -7.10 -48.56
C ASP A 24 -1.35 -6.79 -47.62
N SER A 25 -1.65 -7.72 -46.70
CA SER A 25 -2.45 -7.37 -45.52
C SER A 25 -1.52 -6.69 -44.51
N PRO A 26 -1.77 -5.43 -44.12
CA PRO A 26 -1.01 -4.81 -43.05
C PRO A 26 -1.13 -5.69 -41.79
N ALA A 27 -0.01 -5.96 -41.11
CA ALA A 27 -0.08 -6.43 -39.74
C ALA A 27 -1.01 -5.48 -38.96
N PRO A 28 -1.89 -5.98 -38.07
CA PRO A 28 -2.75 -5.10 -37.29
C PRO A 28 -1.85 -4.12 -36.55
N SER A 29 -2.05 -2.82 -36.81
CA SER A 29 -1.44 -1.75 -36.04
C SER A 29 -1.72 -2.04 -34.56
N PRO A 30 -0.78 -1.83 -33.62
CA PRO A 30 -1.09 -1.89 -32.21
C PRO A 30 -2.32 -1.00 -32.00
N SER A 31 -3.43 -1.60 -31.56
CA SER A 31 -4.61 -0.80 -31.24
C SER A 31 -4.19 0.19 -30.17
N GLU A 32 -4.26 1.49 -30.47
CA GLU A 32 -4.08 2.50 -29.44
C GLU A 32 -5.03 2.16 -28.28
N PRO A 33 -4.58 2.31 -27.02
CA PRO A 33 -5.45 2.05 -25.88
C PRO A 33 -6.75 2.83 -26.04
N GLU A 34 -7.89 2.16 -25.95
CA GLU A 34 -9.18 2.84 -26.03
C GLU A 34 -9.32 3.78 -24.82
N VAL A 35 -9.44 5.08 -25.09
CA VAL A 35 -9.57 6.11 -24.06
C VAL A 35 -11.02 6.56 -23.95
N ASN A 36 -11.60 6.40 -22.76
CA ASN A 36 -12.87 7.05 -22.41
C ASN A 36 -12.56 8.47 -21.95
N GLU A 37 -12.81 9.45 -22.82
CA GLU A 37 -12.56 10.86 -22.57
C GLU A 37 -13.61 11.47 -21.62
N SER A 38 -13.16 12.42 -20.78
CA SER A 38 -14.01 13.33 -19.99
C SER A 38 -15.00 12.69 -19.02
N VAL A 39 -14.56 11.70 -18.24
CA VAL A 39 -15.37 11.05 -17.20
C VAL A 39 -15.54 11.99 -16.00
N SER A 40 -16.79 12.21 -15.59
CA SER A 40 -17.18 12.98 -14.39
C SER A 40 -18.60 12.59 -13.94
N GLY A 41 -19.00 12.95 -12.72
CA GLY A 41 -20.33 12.69 -12.18
C GLY A 41 -20.50 11.26 -11.65
N GLU A 42 -21.71 10.72 -11.76
CA GLU A 42 -22.00 9.38 -11.26
C GLU A 42 -21.40 8.30 -12.17
N VAL A 43 -20.69 7.33 -11.59
CA VAL A 43 -20.08 6.20 -12.28
C VAL A 43 -20.48 4.88 -11.63
N SER A 44 -20.73 3.86 -12.45
CA SER A 44 -21.01 2.48 -12.01
C SER A 44 -20.83 1.50 -13.16
N GLY A 45 -20.90 0.19 -12.87
CA GLY A 45 -20.74 -0.87 -13.86
C GLY A 45 -19.31 -1.40 -13.89
N ILE A 46 -18.82 -1.71 -15.09
CA ILE A 46 -17.50 -2.33 -15.29
C ILE A 46 -16.64 -1.38 -16.12
N TRP A 47 -15.44 -1.10 -15.64
CA TRP A 47 -14.37 -0.51 -16.42
C TRP A 47 -13.49 -1.62 -16.99
N THR A 48 -13.53 -1.74 -18.31
CA THR A 48 -13.01 -2.91 -19.03
C THR A 48 -11.50 -2.92 -19.05
N LYS A 49 -10.93 -4.12 -18.89
CA LYS A 49 -9.48 -4.36 -18.82
C LYS A 49 -8.66 -3.62 -19.88
N GLY A 50 -7.51 -3.11 -19.46
CA GLY A 50 -6.52 -2.45 -20.34
C GLY A 50 -6.93 -1.08 -20.89
N LYS A 51 -8.11 -0.55 -20.58
CA LYS A 51 -8.57 0.77 -21.05
C LYS A 51 -8.08 1.91 -20.15
N THR A 52 -8.07 3.11 -20.71
CA THR A 52 -7.83 4.34 -19.95
C THR A 52 -9.13 5.12 -19.76
N TYR A 53 -9.40 5.55 -18.53
CA TYR A 53 -10.54 6.39 -18.17
C TYR A 53 -10.01 7.74 -17.70
N LYS A 54 -10.26 8.79 -18.48
CA LYS A 54 -9.75 10.13 -18.21
C LYS A 54 -10.74 10.91 -17.35
N ILE A 55 -10.39 11.14 -16.09
CA ILE A 55 -11.26 11.79 -15.11
C ILE A 55 -11.02 13.30 -15.15
N THR A 56 -12.02 14.07 -15.57
CA THR A 56 -11.92 15.54 -15.73
C THR A 56 -12.79 16.31 -14.75
N GLY A 57 -13.51 15.62 -13.88
CA GLY A 57 -14.29 16.20 -12.79
C GLY A 57 -14.51 15.16 -11.70
N HIS A 58 -15.03 15.57 -10.55
CA HIS A 58 -15.30 14.61 -9.47
C HIS A 58 -16.18 13.46 -9.95
N ILE A 59 -15.89 12.25 -9.47
CA ILE A 59 -16.67 11.05 -9.76
C ILE A 59 -17.23 10.47 -8.47
N GLN A 60 -18.43 9.89 -8.56
CA GLN A 60 -19.12 9.32 -7.42
C GLN A 60 -19.72 7.96 -7.78
N ILE A 61 -19.55 6.95 -6.93
CA ILE A 61 -20.25 5.67 -7.05
C ILE A 61 -21.51 5.75 -6.19
N PRO A 62 -22.73 5.78 -6.76
CA PRO A 62 -23.95 5.98 -5.98
C PRO A 62 -24.27 4.82 -5.04
N VAL A 63 -25.07 5.10 -4.00
CA VAL A 63 -25.66 4.09 -3.11
C VAL A 63 -26.36 3.00 -3.93
N GLY A 64 -26.17 1.73 -3.54
CA GLY A 64 -26.77 0.58 -4.21
C GLY A 64 -26.18 0.26 -5.59
N LYS A 65 -25.15 1.01 -6.02
CA LYS A 65 -24.38 0.72 -7.24
C LYS A 65 -22.98 0.23 -6.87
N SER A 66 -22.30 -0.35 -7.85
CA SER A 66 -20.89 -0.71 -7.75
C SER A 66 -20.14 -0.29 -8.99
N LEU A 67 -18.85 -0.03 -8.82
CA LEU A 67 -17.89 0.07 -9.91
C LEU A 67 -16.86 -1.06 -9.76
N THR A 68 -16.77 -1.91 -10.77
CA THR A 68 -15.70 -2.90 -10.91
C THR A 68 -14.70 -2.40 -11.94
N ILE A 69 -13.43 -2.38 -11.58
CA ILE A 69 -12.33 -1.98 -12.45
C ILE A 69 -11.49 -3.22 -12.68
N GLU A 70 -11.42 -3.66 -13.93
CA GLU A 70 -10.67 -4.85 -14.32
C GLU A 70 -9.17 -4.57 -14.46
N GLU A 71 -8.38 -5.63 -14.49
CA GLU A 71 -6.92 -5.59 -14.61
C GLU A 71 -6.39 -4.72 -15.77
N GLY A 72 -5.24 -4.08 -15.56
CA GLY A 72 -4.58 -3.22 -16.54
C GLY A 72 -5.28 -1.90 -16.86
N VAL A 73 -6.41 -1.57 -16.22
CA VAL A 73 -7.06 -0.26 -16.40
C VAL A 73 -6.18 0.86 -15.85
N THR A 74 -6.13 1.98 -16.57
CA THR A 74 -5.58 3.25 -16.08
C THR A 74 -6.71 4.25 -15.80
N VAL A 75 -6.80 4.72 -14.55
CA VAL A 75 -7.68 5.81 -14.11
C VAL A 75 -6.85 7.09 -14.06
N LEU A 76 -7.04 7.95 -15.06
CA LEU A 76 -6.17 9.11 -15.31
C LEU A 76 -6.86 10.42 -14.90
N PHE A 77 -6.57 10.89 -13.68
CA PHE A 77 -7.05 12.18 -13.18
C PHE A 77 -6.36 13.34 -13.91
N SER A 78 -7.13 14.04 -14.75
CA SER A 78 -6.61 14.94 -15.79
C SER A 78 -7.14 16.37 -15.66
N ASP A 79 -7.49 16.80 -14.45
CA ASP A 79 -7.84 18.19 -14.18
C ASP A 79 -7.08 18.71 -12.96
N SER A 80 -6.10 19.59 -13.20
CA SER A 80 -5.25 20.18 -12.17
C SER A 80 -5.89 21.33 -11.40
N VAL A 81 -7.04 21.84 -11.88
CA VAL A 81 -7.80 22.93 -11.24
C VAL A 81 -8.84 22.33 -10.30
N VAL A 82 -9.67 21.41 -10.81
CA VAL A 82 -10.70 20.71 -10.04
C VAL A 82 -10.08 19.72 -9.06
N LYS A 83 -8.95 19.09 -9.43
CA LYS A 83 -8.30 18.00 -8.67
C LYS A 83 -9.31 16.95 -8.20
N PRO A 84 -9.88 16.18 -9.14
CA PRO A 84 -11.08 15.38 -8.88
C PRO A 84 -10.96 14.47 -7.66
N GLU A 85 -12.09 14.27 -7.00
CA GLU A 85 -12.26 13.27 -5.94
C GLU A 85 -12.99 12.06 -6.50
N LEU A 86 -12.74 10.88 -5.92
CA LEU A 86 -13.55 9.70 -6.12
C LEU A 86 -14.29 9.39 -4.82
N VAL A 87 -15.59 9.72 -4.79
CA VAL A 87 -16.44 9.43 -3.62
C VAL A 87 -17.16 8.10 -3.82
N VAL A 88 -17.06 7.20 -2.83
CA VAL A 88 -17.64 5.85 -2.90
C VAL A 88 -18.83 5.78 -1.95
N HIS A 89 -20.04 6.06 -2.42
CA HIS A 89 -21.25 5.83 -1.61
C HIS A 89 -21.77 4.39 -1.74
N GLY A 90 -21.56 3.78 -2.92
CA GLY A 90 -21.79 2.35 -3.18
C GLY A 90 -20.55 1.50 -2.91
N ASN A 91 -20.23 0.57 -3.82
CA ASN A 91 -19.07 -0.32 -3.68
C ASN A 91 -18.03 -0.10 -4.78
N LEU A 92 -16.76 -0.30 -4.43
CA LEU A 92 -15.63 -0.21 -5.37
C LEU A 92 -14.85 -1.53 -5.37
N TYR A 93 -14.60 -2.07 -6.55
CA TYR A 93 -13.76 -3.27 -6.72
C TYR A 93 -12.66 -2.98 -7.76
N SER A 94 -11.47 -2.64 -7.30
CA SER A 94 -10.26 -2.55 -8.13
C SER A 94 -9.57 -3.91 -8.12
N MET A 95 -9.73 -4.66 -9.21
CA MET A 95 -9.36 -6.07 -9.32
C MET A 95 -8.23 -6.25 -10.34
N GLY A 96 -7.03 -5.79 -9.99
CA GLY A 96 -5.83 -5.96 -10.78
C GLY A 96 -5.23 -7.36 -10.66
N THR A 97 -4.17 -7.60 -11.41
CA THR A 97 -3.28 -8.75 -11.25
C THR A 97 -1.83 -8.29 -11.15
N LYS A 98 -0.93 -9.18 -10.73
CA LYS A 98 0.50 -8.87 -10.67
C LYS A 98 1.07 -8.49 -12.04
N GLU A 99 0.59 -9.15 -13.09
CA GLU A 99 1.01 -8.95 -14.47
C GLU A 99 0.36 -7.70 -15.09
N ALA A 100 -0.86 -7.37 -14.67
CA ALA A 100 -1.62 -6.22 -15.16
C ALA A 100 -2.25 -5.45 -13.99
N PRO A 101 -1.45 -4.69 -13.21
CA PRO A 101 -1.98 -3.91 -12.11
C PRO A 101 -2.87 -2.77 -12.64
N ILE A 102 -3.84 -2.35 -11.83
CA ILE A 102 -4.65 -1.15 -12.11
C ILE A 102 -3.87 0.08 -11.67
N LEU A 103 -3.87 1.15 -12.46
CA LEU A 103 -3.13 2.38 -12.17
C LEU A 103 -4.06 3.58 -11.99
N PHE A 104 -4.13 4.15 -10.80
CA PHE A 104 -4.73 5.46 -10.55
C PHE A 104 -3.62 6.51 -10.51
N THR A 105 -3.62 7.41 -11.49
CA THR A 105 -2.51 8.32 -11.76
C THR A 105 -2.99 9.63 -12.36
N VAL A 106 -2.03 10.53 -12.58
CA VAL A 106 -2.14 11.78 -13.31
C VAL A 106 -1.29 11.75 -14.59
N PRO A 107 -1.46 12.71 -15.51
CA PRO A 107 -0.57 12.90 -16.66
C PRO A 107 0.92 12.96 -16.26
N ASP A 108 1.78 12.28 -17.02
CA ASP A 108 3.22 12.19 -16.71
C ASP A 108 3.92 13.55 -16.63
N ALA A 109 3.47 14.52 -17.43
CA ALA A 109 3.98 15.89 -17.42
C ALA A 109 3.83 16.58 -16.05
N TRP A 110 2.96 16.09 -15.16
CA TRP A 110 2.72 16.66 -13.84
C TRP A 110 3.57 16.02 -12.74
N LYS A 111 4.22 14.87 -13.01
CA LYS A 111 4.85 14.07 -11.95
C LYS A 111 6.14 14.67 -11.40
N THR A 112 6.99 15.20 -12.28
CA THR A 112 8.36 15.62 -11.96
C THR A 112 8.45 16.70 -10.88
N THR A 113 7.46 17.60 -10.80
CA THR A 113 7.44 18.70 -9.83
C THR A 113 6.57 18.41 -8.61
N ASN A 114 5.87 17.27 -8.57
CA ASN A 114 4.86 16.94 -7.57
C ASN A 114 5.16 15.62 -6.85
N THR A 115 6.38 15.47 -6.33
CA THR A 115 6.85 14.23 -5.66
C THR A 115 5.93 13.73 -4.55
N PHE A 116 5.17 14.60 -3.89
CA PHE A 116 4.20 14.29 -2.83
C PHE A 116 2.74 14.52 -3.26
N GLY A 117 2.42 14.34 -4.54
CA GLY A 117 1.05 14.36 -5.02
C GLY A 117 0.39 15.74 -4.96
N ASN A 118 -0.80 15.81 -4.36
CA ASN A 118 -1.70 16.98 -4.36
C ASN A 118 -2.25 17.31 -5.76
N LEU A 119 -2.51 16.29 -6.59
CA LEU A 119 -2.99 16.48 -7.97
C LEU A 119 -4.39 15.90 -8.24
N TRP A 120 -4.89 15.06 -7.34
CA TRP A 120 -6.28 14.63 -7.24
C TRP A 120 -6.58 14.32 -5.77
N GLY A 121 -7.84 14.09 -5.41
CA GLY A 121 -8.25 13.81 -4.04
C GLY A 121 -7.78 12.44 -3.55
N GLY A 122 -8.73 11.57 -3.24
CA GLY A 122 -8.48 10.20 -2.84
C GLY A 122 -9.72 9.36 -3.06
N LEU A 123 -9.72 8.15 -2.49
CA LEU A 123 -10.88 7.26 -2.45
C LEU A 123 -11.65 7.54 -1.15
N ILE A 124 -12.71 8.33 -1.24
CA ILE A 124 -13.43 8.83 -0.06
C ILE A 124 -14.77 8.10 0.09
N ALA A 125 -14.84 7.13 0.99
CA ALA A 125 -16.04 6.34 1.16
C ALA A 125 -17.09 7.02 2.05
N GLY A 126 -18.36 6.82 1.69
CA GLY A 126 -19.52 7.18 2.50
C GLY A 126 -19.88 6.09 3.54
N PRO A 127 -20.74 6.41 4.52
CA PRO A 127 -21.17 5.47 5.56
C PRO A 127 -21.95 4.25 5.02
N GLU A 128 -22.54 4.36 3.83
CA GLU A 128 -23.26 3.27 3.17
C GLU A 128 -22.37 2.39 2.27
N SER A 129 -21.10 2.75 2.10
CA SER A 129 -20.17 1.96 1.29
C SER A 129 -19.90 0.62 1.96
N ALA A 130 -20.51 -0.44 1.46
CA ALA A 130 -20.48 -1.74 2.10
C ALA A 130 -19.16 -2.48 1.85
N GLU A 131 -18.60 -2.34 0.64
CA GLU A 131 -17.42 -3.08 0.22
C GLU A 131 -16.47 -2.20 -0.61
N ILE A 132 -15.20 -2.18 -0.20
CA ILE A 132 -14.10 -1.68 -1.03
C ILE A 132 -13.00 -2.75 -1.12
N LEU A 133 -12.66 -3.13 -2.35
CA LEU A 133 -11.55 -4.00 -2.68
C LEU A 133 -10.54 -3.23 -3.52
N ILE A 134 -9.27 -3.29 -3.11
CA ILE A 134 -8.10 -2.80 -3.84
C ILE A 134 -7.08 -3.94 -3.87
N ASP A 135 -6.93 -4.60 -5.01
CA ASP A 135 -6.04 -5.75 -5.18
C ASP A 135 -5.17 -5.55 -6.43
N HIS A 136 -3.86 -5.60 -6.26
CA HIS A 136 -2.88 -5.29 -7.31
C HIS A 136 -3.15 -3.95 -7.99
N THR A 137 -3.28 -2.90 -7.18
CA THR A 137 -3.52 -1.53 -7.64
C THR A 137 -2.34 -0.63 -7.27
N ILE A 138 -1.97 0.26 -8.18
CA ILE A 138 -1.05 1.36 -7.92
C ILE A 138 -1.89 2.62 -7.77
N LEU A 139 -1.86 3.21 -6.57
CA LEU A 139 -2.45 4.51 -6.28
C LEU A 139 -1.31 5.52 -6.20
N GLU A 140 -1.37 6.60 -6.97
CA GLU A 140 -0.34 7.64 -6.94
C GLU A 140 -0.81 9.08 -7.16
N TYR A 141 -0.05 10.03 -6.62
CA TYR A 141 -0.17 11.48 -6.84
C TYR A 141 -1.45 12.17 -6.31
N GLY A 142 -2.19 11.53 -5.40
CA GLY A 142 -3.37 12.13 -4.79
C GLY A 142 -3.08 12.94 -3.53
N GLY A 143 -4.11 13.12 -2.70
CA GLY A 143 -4.10 13.90 -1.46
C GLY A 143 -4.26 15.40 -1.70
N ALA A 144 -5.15 15.80 -2.60
CA ALA A 144 -5.47 17.20 -2.84
C ALA A 144 -6.19 17.86 -1.65
N VAL A 145 -6.07 19.18 -1.59
CA VAL A 145 -6.82 20.02 -0.65
C VAL A 145 -8.28 20.10 -1.10
N THR A 146 -9.22 19.88 -0.18
CA THR A 146 -10.65 20.06 -0.42
C THR A 146 -11.02 21.54 -0.61
N ALA A 147 -12.05 21.78 -1.40
CA ALA A 147 -12.71 23.07 -1.53
C ALA A 147 -14.18 22.95 -1.08
N GLU A 148 -14.89 24.07 -0.91
CA GLU A 148 -16.31 24.06 -0.47
C GLU A 148 -17.20 23.24 -1.41
N GLU A 149 -16.85 23.22 -2.69
CA GLU A 149 -17.55 22.51 -3.73
C GLU A 149 -17.24 21.01 -3.81
N SER A 150 -16.20 20.55 -3.11
CA SER A 150 -15.77 19.15 -3.10
C SER A 150 -16.90 18.24 -2.60
N PRO A 151 -17.23 17.15 -3.31
CA PRO A 151 -18.31 16.25 -2.92
C PRO A 151 -18.09 15.62 -1.54
N SER A 152 -16.84 15.37 -1.11
CA SER A 152 -16.57 14.89 0.25
C SER A 152 -17.03 15.89 1.33
N VAL A 153 -16.71 17.17 1.15
CA VAL A 153 -17.12 18.27 2.05
C VAL A 153 -18.65 18.40 2.07
N LYS A 154 -19.28 18.47 0.89
CA LYS A 154 -20.74 18.56 0.78
C LYS A 154 -21.48 17.38 1.42
N ALA A 155 -20.88 16.19 1.35
CA ALA A 155 -21.44 14.97 1.93
C ALA A 155 -21.08 14.79 3.42
N GLY A 156 -20.31 15.70 4.03
CA GLY A 156 -19.87 15.59 5.42
C GLY A 156 -18.94 14.40 5.67
N LEU A 157 -18.15 14.00 4.66
CA LEU A 157 -17.21 12.89 4.74
C LEU A 157 -15.82 13.41 5.10
N TYR A 158 -15.06 12.63 5.87
CA TYR A 158 -13.67 12.89 6.26
C TYR A 158 -13.38 14.34 6.71
N LYS A 159 -13.36 14.59 8.02
CA LYS A 159 -13.26 15.93 8.65
C LYS A 159 -14.36 16.93 8.25
N ALA A 160 -15.05 16.75 7.13
CA ALA A 160 -16.16 17.56 6.64
C ALA A 160 -15.81 19.05 6.50
N GLU A 161 -14.56 19.36 6.11
CA GLU A 161 -14.04 20.74 6.07
C GLU A 161 -13.27 21.00 4.77
N ALA A 162 -13.41 22.22 4.25
CA ALA A 162 -12.64 22.72 3.11
C ALA A 162 -11.26 23.24 3.57
N GLY A 163 -10.25 23.17 2.72
CA GLY A 163 -8.88 23.59 3.05
C GLY A 163 -8.03 22.49 3.68
N GLU A 164 -8.56 21.27 3.76
CA GLU A 164 -7.87 20.11 4.34
C GLU A 164 -7.40 19.15 3.25
N HIS A 165 -6.21 18.56 3.42
CA HIS A 165 -5.78 17.46 2.56
C HIS A 165 -6.53 16.17 2.91
N VAL A 166 -6.90 15.40 1.89
CA VAL A 166 -7.57 14.09 2.03
C VAL A 166 -6.59 12.92 1.98
N PRO A 167 -6.90 11.78 2.62
CA PRO A 167 -6.05 10.60 2.56
C PRO A 167 -6.13 9.90 1.19
N VAL A 168 -5.25 8.92 0.94
CA VAL A 168 -5.39 7.99 -0.20
C VAL A 168 -6.75 7.29 -0.15
N LEU A 169 -7.13 6.82 1.04
CA LEU A 169 -8.38 6.11 1.29
C LEU A 169 -8.97 6.55 2.63
N TYR A 170 -10.21 7.00 2.62
CA TYR A 170 -11.05 7.15 3.80
C TYR A 170 -12.15 6.09 3.82
N TYR A 171 -12.33 5.40 4.95
CA TYR A 171 -13.35 4.36 5.10
C TYR A 171 -14.08 4.41 6.46
N PRO A 172 -15.38 4.78 6.51
CA PRO A 172 -16.10 4.98 7.77
C PRO A 172 -17.08 3.87 8.16
N ASN A 173 -17.40 2.95 7.25
CA ASN A 173 -18.50 2.01 7.49
C ASN A 173 -18.10 0.90 8.47
N VAL A 174 -18.58 1.00 9.71
CA VAL A 174 -18.36 0.02 10.79
C VAL A 174 -18.84 -1.39 10.43
N ALA A 175 -19.94 -1.52 9.69
CA ALA A 175 -20.48 -2.80 9.26
C ALA A 175 -19.86 -3.31 7.94
N GLY A 176 -19.10 -2.44 7.27
CA GLY A 176 -18.55 -2.68 5.95
C GLY A 176 -17.27 -3.51 5.96
N LYS A 177 -16.74 -3.73 4.76
CA LYS A 177 -15.57 -4.57 4.49
C LYS A 177 -14.59 -3.82 3.61
N LEU A 178 -13.33 -3.82 4.01
CA LEU A 178 -12.25 -3.20 3.27
C LEU A 178 -11.10 -4.20 3.12
N VAL A 179 -10.69 -4.46 1.88
CA VAL A 179 -9.50 -5.25 1.59
C VAL A 179 -8.59 -4.41 0.69
N VAL A 180 -7.37 -4.17 1.16
CA VAL A 180 -6.29 -3.59 0.37
C VAL A 180 -5.11 -4.54 0.39
N GLN A 181 -4.79 -5.14 -0.76
CA GLN A 181 -3.70 -6.09 -0.84
C GLN A 181 -2.88 -6.01 -2.12
N ASN A 182 -1.62 -6.48 -2.04
CA ASN A 182 -0.71 -6.60 -3.18
C ASN A 182 -0.52 -5.29 -3.97
N SER A 183 -0.72 -4.14 -3.30
CA SER A 183 -0.86 -2.84 -3.94
C SER A 183 0.31 -1.90 -3.61
N ILE A 184 0.47 -0.86 -4.42
CA ILE A 184 1.49 0.18 -4.22
C ILE A 184 0.79 1.51 -3.96
N ILE A 185 1.15 2.16 -2.86
CA ILE A 185 0.62 3.46 -2.44
C ILE A 185 1.80 4.43 -2.37
N ARG A 186 1.83 5.41 -3.27
CA ARG A 186 2.99 6.30 -3.37
C ARG A 186 2.67 7.73 -3.79
N HIS A 187 3.57 8.66 -3.47
CA HIS A 187 3.45 10.06 -3.89
C HIS A 187 2.15 10.72 -3.40
N PHE A 188 1.82 10.60 -2.13
CA PHE A 188 0.64 11.26 -1.54
C PHE A 188 1.03 12.35 -0.55
N ASN A 189 0.17 13.37 -0.44
CA ASN A 189 0.46 14.54 0.39
C ASN A 189 0.17 14.34 1.88
N GLU A 190 -0.79 13.48 2.21
CA GLU A 190 -1.35 13.31 3.57
C GLU A 190 -1.30 11.84 4.00
N ASP A 191 -2.06 11.48 5.04
CA ASP A 191 -2.34 10.10 5.46
C ASP A 191 -2.52 9.18 4.25
N GLY A 192 -1.88 8.01 4.30
CA GLY A 192 -2.18 6.93 3.37
C GLY A 192 -3.62 6.50 3.58
N PHE A 193 -3.88 5.71 4.61
CA PHE A 193 -5.24 5.27 4.93
C PHE A 193 -5.74 5.89 6.24
N TYR A 194 -6.99 6.36 6.23
CA TYR A 194 -7.72 6.79 7.41
C TYR A 194 -8.99 5.95 7.56
N ILE A 195 -8.95 4.97 8.47
CA ILE A 195 -9.97 3.93 8.58
C ILE A 195 -10.68 4.05 9.93
N GLU A 196 -12.00 4.25 9.86
CA GLU A 196 -12.88 4.54 10.99
C GLU A 196 -14.02 3.55 11.16
N GLY A 197 -13.97 2.43 10.45
CA GLY A 197 -14.94 1.36 10.58
C GLY A 197 -14.57 0.15 9.74
N GLY A 198 -15.13 -1.00 10.09
CA GLY A 198 -15.26 -2.13 9.20
C GLY A 198 -14.40 -3.33 9.56
N LYS A 199 -14.59 -4.38 8.77
CA LYS A 199 -13.76 -5.58 8.74
C LYS A 199 -12.65 -5.40 7.71
N VAL A 200 -11.39 -5.39 8.15
CA VAL A 200 -10.30 -4.84 7.35
C VAL A 200 -9.13 -5.82 7.18
N ILE A 201 -8.64 -5.95 5.96
CA ILE A 201 -7.35 -6.57 5.65
C ILE A 201 -6.51 -5.55 4.89
N VAL A 202 -5.33 -5.23 5.43
CA VAL A 202 -4.30 -4.45 4.71
C VAL A 202 -3.04 -5.30 4.63
N SER A 203 -2.76 -5.89 3.47
CA SER A 203 -1.63 -6.83 3.38
C SER A 203 -0.80 -6.84 2.10
N ASN A 204 0.48 -7.18 2.22
CA ASN A 204 1.39 -7.32 1.08
C ASN A 204 1.52 -6.03 0.23
N ASN A 205 1.32 -4.86 0.84
CA ASN A 205 1.39 -3.59 0.13
C ASN A 205 2.76 -2.91 0.31
N TYR A 206 3.10 -2.05 -0.64
CA TYR A 206 4.21 -1.11 -0.51
C TYR A 206 3.66 0.31 -0.30
N PHE A 207 4.18 0.99 0.72
CA PHE A 207 3.93 2.41 0.95
C PHE A 207 5.24 3.17 0.92
N TYR A 208 5.35 4.20 0.08
CA TYR A 208 6.54 5.04 0.05
C TYR A 208 6.28 6.43 -0.51
N THR A 209 7.08 7.40 -0.06
CA THR A 209 6.92 8.80 -0.48
C THR A 209 5.50 9.32 -0.18
N THR A 210 4.99 9.02 1.02
CA THR A 210 3.67 9.44 1.50
C THR A 210 3.80 10.47 2.63
N GLY A 211 2.92 11.46 2.63
CA GLY A 211 2.91 12.54 3.62
C GLY A 211 3.97 13.62 3.34
N PHE A 212 3.56 14.89 3.23
CA PHE A 212 4.47 16.03 3.02
C PHE A 212 4.86 16.70 4.35
N SER A 213 3.89 17.30 5.05
CA SER A 213 4.06 17.96 6.36
C SER A 213 3.49 17.14 7.53
N GLY A 214 2.71 16.11 7.20
CA GLY A 214 2.08 15.14 8.08
C GLY A 214 1.78 13.87 7.30
N GLY A 215 1.00 12.97 7.88
CA GLY A 215 0.60 11.74 7.23
C GLY A 215 1.16 10.49 7.91
N GLU A 216 0.26 9.65 8.40
CA GLU A 216 0.49 8.24 8.74
C GLU A 216 0.36 7.39 7.47
N ALA A 217 1.14 6.32 7.28
CA ALA A 217 0.88 5.43 6.13
C ALA A 217 -0.44 4.67 6.33
N ILE A 218 -0.69 4.14 7.53
CA ILE A 218 -1.91 3.43 7.90
C ILE A 218 -2.41 3.98 9.24
N ASN A 219 -3.58 4.62 9.26
CA ASN A 219 -4.21 5.21 10.45
C ASN A 219 -5.55 4.51 10.73
N ILE A 220 -5.60 3.76 11.82
CA ILE A 220 -6.79 3.01 12.25
C ILE A 220 -7.39 3.65 13.49
N LYS A 221 -8.71 3.87 13.46
CA LYS A 221 -9.53 4.45 14.53
C LYS A 221 -10.52 3.43 15.14
N SER A 222 -11.32 3.88 16.10
CA SER A 222 -12.44 3.09 16.66
C SER A 222 -13.40 2.57 15.57
N GLY A 223 -14.11 1.48 15.85
CA GLY A 223 -15.03 0.84 14.89
C GLY A 223 -14.37 -0.19 13.96
N VAL A 224 -13.04 -0.33 14.01
CA VAL A 224 -12.27 -1.18 13.10
C VAL A 224 -11.90 -2.52 13.74
N GLN A 225 -12.06 -3.60 12.99
CA GLN A 225 -11.52 -4.92 13.29
C GLN A 225 -10.57 -5.30 12.14
N ALA A 226 -9.26 -5.31 12.35
CA ALA A 226 -8.27 -5.40 11.26
C ALA A 226 -7.18 -6.46 11.44
N ASP A 227 -6.71 -6.99 10.31
CA ASP A 227 -5.37 -7.58 10.16
C ASP A 227 -4.52 -6.65 9.26
N VAL A 228 -3.33 -6.26 9.73
CA VAL A 228 -2.37 -5.41 8.99
C VAL A 228 -1.04 -6.15 8.85
N ALA A 229 -0.78 -6.74 7.69
CA ALA A 229 0.25 -7.78 7.59
C ALA A 229 1.12 -7.75 6.33
N PHE A 230 2.40 -8.07 6.45
CA PHE A 230 3.29 -8.20 5.28
C PHE A 230 3.44 -6.92 4.43
N ASN A 231 3.17 -5.75 5.01
CA ASN A 231 3.39 -4.49 4.30
C ASN A 231 4.84 -4.04 4.42
N VAL A 232 5.37 -3.44 3.37
CA VAL A 232 6.63 -2.71 3.37
C VAL A 232 6.32 -1.22 3.37
N VAL A 233 6.77 -0.50 4.40
CA VAL A 233 6.52 0.93 4.55
C VAL A 233 7.85 1.66 4.63
N TYR A 234 8.11 2.56 3.69
CA TYR A 234 9.36 3.30 3.59
C TYR A 234 9.14 4.81 3.71
N SER A 235 9.81 5.43 4.68
CA SER A 235 9.87 6.88 4.89
C SER A 235 8.52 7.61 4.90
N PRO A 236 7.46 7.09 5.58
CA PRO A 236 6.25 7.87 5.82
C PRO A 236 6.60 9.10 6.68
N ASN A 237 5.82 10.17 6.55
CA ASN A 237 6.14 11.42 7.25
C ASN A 237 6.11 11.24 8.77
N THR A 238 5.03 10.66 9.29
CA THR A 238 4.76 10.53 10.72
C THR A 238 4.97 9.09 11.20
N ASN A 239 3.99 8.21 11.17
CA ASN A 239 4.17 6.79 11.50
C ASN A 239 3.87 5.91 10.30
N ALA A 240 4.45 4.72 10.29
CA ALA A 240 4.01 3.70 9.35
C ALA A 240 2.63 3.17 9.73
N ILE A 241 2.42 2.87 11.01
CA ILE A 241 1.15 2.34 11.50
C ILE A 241 0.74 3.10 12.76
N LYS A 242 -0.39 3.80 12.70
CA LYS A 242 -1.03 4.43 13.86
C LYS A 242 -2.30 3.68 14.21
N LEU A 243 -2.36 3.16 15.43
CA LEU A 243 -3.47 2.37 15.97
C LEU A 243 -4.10 3.13 17.14
N SER A 244 -5.36 3.51 16.99
CA SER A 244 -6.08 4.35 17.95
C SER A 244 -7.50 3.87 18.10
N ASN A 245 -8.08 3.94 19.30
CA ASN A 245 -9.53 3.78 19.49
C ASN A 245 -10.23 5.15 19.63
N SER A 246 -9.68 6.23 19.06
CA SER A 246 -10.37 7.52 18.99
C SER A 246 -11.62 7.48 18.10
N GLY A 247 -12.61 8.32 18.40
CA GLY A 247 -13.83 8.48 17.60
C GLY A 247 -15.08 7.84 18.22
N ASP A 248 -14.93 7.18 19.38
CA ASP A 248 -16.01 6.63 20.21
C ASP A 248 -17.00 5.72 19.44
N ARG A 249 -16.51 4.97 18.45
CA ARG A 249 -17.29 3.99 17.69
C ARG A 249 -17.22 2.59 18.32
N THR A 250 -18.26 1.79 18.09
CA THR A 250 -18.34 0.38 18.50
C THR A 250 -18.28 -0.50 17.24
N PRO A 251 -17.49 -1.59 17.22
CA PRO A 251 -16.68 -2.13 18.32
C PRO A 251 -15.42 -1.31 18.60
N GLN A 252 -14.81 -1.55 19.76
CA GLN A 252 -13.46 -1.08 20.06
C GLN A 252 -12.50 -1.49 18.94
N ALA A 253 -11.62 -0.60 18.51
CA ALA A 253 -10.57 -0.92 17.57
C ALA A 253 -9.77 -2.14 18.07
N TYR A 254 -9.77 -3.23 17.28
CA TYR A 254 -8.94 -4.39 17.51
C TYR A 254 -8.13 -4.64 16.24
N VAL A 255 -6.80 -4.66 16.37
CA VAL A 255 -5.88 -4.81 15.24
C VAL A 255 -4.86 -5.89 15.54
N VAL A 256 -4.68 -6.83 14.62
CA VAL A 256 -3.56 -7.78 14.63
C VAL A 256 -2.58 -7.35 13.55
N ALA A 257 -1.44 -6.78 13.95
CA ALA A 257 -0.44 -6.21 13.05
C ALA A 257 0.84 -7.06 13.04
N TYR A 258 1.15 -7.71 11.93
CA TYR A 258 2.23 -8.70 11.92
C TYR A 258 3.05 -8.79 10.65
N ASN A 259 4.32 -9.19 10.80
CA ASN A 259 5.20 -9.40 9.66
C ASN A 259 5.31 -8.18 8.76
N ASN A 260 5.27 -6.94 9.28
CA ASN A 260 5.52 -5.75 8.45
C ASN A 260 7.02 -5.40 8.49
N THR A 261 7.54 -4.84 7.40
CA THR A 261 8.89 -4.23 7.36
C THR A 261 8.73 -2.73 7.23
N ILE A 262 9.19 -1.98 8.23
CA ILE A 262 9.08 -0.53 8.30
C ILE A 262 10.50 0.05 8.30
N LEU A 263 10.73 1.01 7.42
CA LEU A 263 12.03 1.63 7.23
C LEU A 263 11.94 3.15 7.25
N ASN A 264 12.89 3.81 7.91
CA ASN A 264 13.05 5.27 7.93
C ASN A 264 11.78 6.05 8.34
N ALA A 265 10.87 5.45 9.12
CA ALA A 265 9.60 6.08 9.47
C ALA A 265 9.77 7.20 10.52
N GLY A 266 9.08 8.32 10.28
CA GLY A 266 8.84 9.37 11.29
C GLY A 266 9.91 10.43 11.48
N TRP A 267 11.02 10.34 10.76
CA TRP A 267 12.08 11.35 10.80
C TRP A 267 11.67 12.69 10.21
N ARG A 268 10.70 12.70 9.29
CA ARG A 268 10.26 13.91 8.60
C ARG A 268 9.25 14.75 9.38
N ARG A 269 8.70 14.21 10.47
CA ARG A 269 7.78 14.93 11.36
C ARG A 269 8.58 15.71 12.42
N PRO A 270 8.61 17.06 12.41
CA PRO A 270 9.46 17.85 13.32
C PRO A 270 8.85 18.03 14.72
N THR A 271 8.20 17.00 15.27
CA THR A 271 7.56 17.03 16.60
C THR A 271 7.87 15.74 17.36
N ILE A 272 7.29 15.57 18.56
CA ILE A 272 7.33 14.30 19.32
C ILE A 272 6.48 13.18 18.68
N LYS A 273 5.61 13.54 17.74
CA LYS A 273 4.83 12.60 16.92
C LYS A 273 5.71 12.00 15.82
N GLY A 274 5.34 10.80 15.40
CA GLY A 274 6.00 10.06 14.33
C GLY A 274 7.00 9.04 14.88
N GLY A 275 7.22 7.97 14.14
CA GLY A 275 7.97 6.77 14.53
C GLY A 275 7.58 5.57 13.67
N SER A 276 7.87 4.37 14.16
CA SER A 276 7.47 3.13 13.47
C SER A 276 5.96 2.87 13.61
N ILE A 277 5.56 2.32 14.76
CA ILE A 277 4.17 1.98 15.11
C ILE A 277 3.78 2.80 16.34
N TRP A 278 2.59 3.42 16.34
CA TRP A 278 2.08 4.18 17.48
C TRP A 278 0.74 3.62 17.97
N LEU A 279 0.69 3.25 19.25
CA LEU A 279 -0.48 2.76 19.96
C LEU A 279 -1.06 3.85 20.87
N GLU A 280 -2.36 4.11 20.81
CA GLU A 280 -3.02 5.11 21.66
C GLU A 280 -4.51 4.82 21.92
N LYS A 281 -5.04 5.52 22.92
CA LYS A 281 -6.46 5.69 23.24
C LYS A 281 -7.24 4.39 23.42
N GLY A 282 -6.66 3.39 24.07
CA GLY A 282 -7.35 2.14 24.41
C GLY A 282 -7.63 1.26 23.20
N VAL A 283 -6.87 1.38 22.11
CA VAL A 283 -6.88 0.35 21.05
C VAL A 283 -6.47 -0.99 21.62
N ARG A 284 -7.11 -2.09 21.21
CA ARG A 284 -6.57 -3.42 21.43
C ARG A 284 -5.65 -3.77 20.25
N ALA A 285 -4.38 -4.02 20.51
CA ALA A 285 -3.40 -4.28 19.47
C ALA A 285 -2.58 -5.54 19.77
N ASP A 286 -2.61 -6.51 18.85
CA ASP A 286 -1.75 -7.68 18.90
C ASP A 286 -0.69 -7.55 17.81
N VAL A 287 0.54 -7.19 18.19
CA VAL A 287 1.63 -6.78 17.31
C VAL A 287 2.76 -7.81 17.35
N TYR A 288 3.02 -8.46 16.20
CA TYR A 288 3.97 -9.58 16.11
C TYR A 288 4.95 -9.45 14.94
N ASN A 289 6.18 -9.93 15.09
CA ASN A 289 7.06 -10.19 13.94
C ASN A 289 7.36 -8.97 13.05
N ASN A 290 7.30 -7.75 13.55
CA ASN A 290 7.59 -6.57 12.73
C ASN A 290 9.10 -6.27 12.71
N LEU A 291 9.63 -5.88 11.55
CA LEU A 291 11.03 -5.47 11.38
C LEU A 291 11.06 -3.96 11.21
N LEU A 292 11.69 -3.28 12.17
CA LEU A 292 11.85 -1.83 12.21
C LEU A 292 13.31 -1.51 11.94
N ALA A 293 13.60 -0.85 10.81
CA ALA A 293 14.96 -0.54 10.39
C ALA A 293 15.14 0.95 10.18
N ASN A 294 16.02 1.57 10.96
CA ASN A 294 16.30 3.00 10.92
C ASN A 294 15.07 3.88 11.15
N ASP A 295 14.04 3.38 11.83
CA ASP A 295 12.88 4.18 12.21
C ASP A 295 13.24 5.16 13.32
N ARG A 296 12.50 6.28 13.39
CA ARG A 296 12.82 7.32 14.39
C ARG A 296 12.60 6.85 15.81
N PHE A 297 11.59 6.04 16.06
CA PHE A 297 11.34 5.45 17.37
C PHE A 297 10.89 4.01 17.22
N GLY A 298 11.07 3.24 18.30
CA GLY A 298 10.49 1.91 18.43
C GLY A 298 8.96 1.97 18.48
N ILE A 299 8.31 0.87 18.83
CA ILE A 299 6.87 0.85 18.99
C ILE A 299 6.51 1.81 20.12
N LYS A 300 5.84 2.91 19.77
CA LYS A 300 5.43 3.95 20.71
C LYS A 300 4.08 3.64 21.33
N ARG A 301 3.90 4.09 22.57
CA ARG A 301 2.60 4.24 23.23
C ARG A 301 2.36 5.70 23.61
N ASP A 302 1.10 6.14 23.57
CA ASP A 302 0.68 7.35 24.28
C ASP A 302 0.57 7.02 25.78
N ALA A 303 1.52 7.47 26.61
CA ALA A 303 1.53 7.18 28.04
C ALA A 303 0.28 7.72 28.78
N GLY A 304 -0.27 8.85 28.32
CA GLY A 304 -1.46 9.46 28.91
C GLY A 304 -2.75 8.75 28.52
N ASN A 305 -2.78 8.11 27.35
CA ASN A 305 -3.89 7.31 26.86
C ASN A 305 -3.37 6.04 26.21
N ALA A 306 -2.87 5.10 27.00
CA ALA A 306 -2.24 3.89 26.49
C ALA A 306 -3.21 2.98 25.72
N GLU A 307 -2.66 2.01 25.02
CA GLU A 307 -3.41 0.88 24.47
C GLU A 307 -4.12 0.07 25.57
N ASP A 308 -5.11 -0.74 25.16
CA ASP A 308 -5.81 -1.66 26.04
C ASP A 308 -4.85 -2.68 26.65
N ALA A 309 -4.99 -2.98 27.95
CA ALA A 309 -4.09 -3.89 28.66
C ALA A 309 -4.13 -5.36 28.14
N ARG A 310 -5.11 -5.73 27.32
CA ARG A 310 -5.18 -7.03 26.63
C ARG A 310 -4.26 -7.12 25.41
N SER A 311 -3.68 -6.01 24.98
CA SER A 311 -2.77 -5.93 23.85
C SER A 311 -1.52 -6.79 24.07
N ILE A 312 -1.03 -7.42 23.01
CA ILE A 312 0.19 -8.23 23.04
C ILE A 312 1.19 -7.65 22.04
N ILE A 313 2.40 -7.35 22.49
CA ILE A 313 3.49 -6.88 21.63
C ILE A 313 4.65 -7.86 21.77
N SER A 314 5.11 -8.45 20.67
CA SER A 314 6.11 -9.52 20.71
C SER A 314 6.90 -9.67 19.41
N ASN A 315 8.11 -10.24 19.49
CA ASN A 315 8.93 -10.66 18.36
C ASN A 315 9.23 -9.55 17.33
N THR A 316 9.41 -8.30 17.78
CA THR A 316 9.80 -7.20 16.89
C THR A 316 11.32 -7.08 16.85
N LEU A 317 11.91 -6.90 15.66
CA LEU A 317 13.33 -6.59 15.49
C LEU A 317 13.51 -5.10 15.26
N TYR A 318 14.41 -4.48 16.02
CA TYR A 318 14.74 -3.05 15.93
C TYR A 318 16.21 -2.92 15.52
N TYR A 319 16.45 -2.38 14.33
CA TYR A 319 17.77 -2.13 13.79
C TYR A 319 18.01 -0.62 13.63
N GLY A 320 19.16 -0.14 14.08
CA GLY A 320 19.62 1.24 13.85
C GLY A 320 21.03 1.25 13.30
N PHE A 321 21.24 1.93 12.18
CA PHE A 321 22.55 2.07 11.56
C PHE A 321 23.51 2.92 12.41
N ASP A 322 23.00 3.97 13.04
CA ASP A 322 23.75 4.83 13.95
C ASP A 322 23.22 4.76 15.39
N GLN A 323 24.00 5.33 16.32
CA GLN A 323 23.68 5.28 17.74
C GLN A 323 22.48 6.15 18.07
N THR A 324 22.36 7.33 17.44
CA THR A 324 21.22 8.24 17.62
C THR A 324 19.90 7.53 17.37
N THR A 325 19.83 6.71 16.31
CA THR A 325 18.65 5.91 15.96
C THR A 325 18.44 4.78 16.94
N THR A 326 19.52 4.06 17.28
CA THR A 326 19.47 2.94 18.23
C THR A 326 18.98 3.36 19.62
N ASP A 327 19.36 4.55 20.07
CA ASP A 327 18.95 5.11 21.36
C ASP A 327 17.42 5.36 21.43
N GLN A 328 16.75 5.57 20.28
CA GLN A 328 15.30 5.80 20.22
C GLN A 328 14.46 4.52 20.35
N PHE A 329 15.09 3.35 20.30
CA PHE A 329 14.41 2.05 20.46
C PHE A 329 14.37 1.58 21.91
N GLN A 330 15.09 2.26 22.81
CA GLN A 330 15.24 1.78 24.17
C GLN A 330 13.93 1.92 24.95
N PRO A 331 13.51 0.87 25.67
CA PRO A 331 12.28 0.91 26.47
C PRO A 331 12.21 2.08 27.44
N SER A 332 11.03 2.70 27.49
CA SER A 332 10.73 3.83 28.37
C SER A 332 9.22 3.86 28.67
N GLU A 333 8.73 4.93 29.28
CA GLU A 333 7.29 5.13 29.45
C GLU A 333 6.55 5.26 28.11
N GLU A 334 7.21 5.78 27.06
CA GLU A 334 6.61 5.96 25.73
C GLU A 334 7.04 4.89 24.72
N ILE A 335 8.05 4.08 25.02
CA ILE A 335 8.55 3.02 24.13
C ILE A 335 8.26 1.65 24.73
N VAL A 336 7.43 0.88 24.03
CA VAL A 336 6.96 -0.45 24.46
C VAL A 336 8.13 -1.44 24.44
N LYS A 337 8.29 -2.21 25.51
CA LYS A 337 9.14 -3.41 25.52
C LYS A 337 8.30 -4.64 25.21
N GLY A 338 8.35 -5.14 23.97
CA GLY A 338 7.67 -6.37 23.59
C GLY A 338 8.35 -7.62 24.14
N ILE A 339 7.60 -8.72 24.15
CA ILE A 339 8.08 -10.05 24.53
C ILE A 339 8.97 -10.60 23.40
N ASN A 340 10.14 -11.15 23.72
CA ASN A 340 11.08 -11.69 22.71
C ASN A 340 11.49 -10.70 21.61
N ASP A 341 11.38 -9.40 21.87
CA ASP A 341 11.87 -8.37 20.97
C ASP A 341 13.40 -8.44 20.85
N ILE A 342 13.91 -8.20 19.65
CA ILE A 342 15.34 -8.10 19.33
C ILE A 342 15.66 -6.61 19.19
N ILE A 343 15.99 -5.95 20.30
CA ILE A 343 16.28 -4.53 20.35
C ILE A 343 17.79 -4.32 20.26
N SER A 344 18.27 -3.70 19.18
CA SER A 344 19.67 -3.27 19.11
C SER A 344 19.98 -2.24 20.19
N THR A 345 21.15 -2.39 20.81
CA THR A 345 21.66 -1.49 21.86
C THR A 345 22.85 -0.67 21.36
N LYS A 346 23.49 -1.14 20.29
CA LYS A 346 24.59 -0.47 19.60
C LYS A 346 24.30 -0.29 18.12
N ALA A 347 24.82 0.80 17.57
CA ALA A 347 24.83 1.06 16.12
C ALA A 347 25.26 -0.18 15.31
N GLY A 348 24.46 -0.58 14.33
CA GLY A 348 24.73 -1.70 13.43
C GLY A 348 24.50 -3.11 14.02
N GLU A 349 24.15 -3.23 15.30
CA GLU A 349 23.79 -4.52 15.91
C GLU A 349 22.51 -5.08 15.27
N ASN A 350 22.39 -6.42 15.23
CA ASN A 350 21.25 -7.14 14.64
C ASN A 350 20.91 -6.72 13.20
N ASP A 351 21.93 -6.44 12.39
CA ASP A 351 21.79 -6.18 10.95
C ASP A 351 20.79 -7.15 10.28
N PRO A 352 19.68 -6.65 9.71
CA PRO A 352 18.63 -7.50 9.13
C PRO A 352 19.10 -8.28 7.90
N LYS A 353 20.26 -7.96 7.34
CA LYS A 353 20.82 -8.58 6.13
C LYS A 353 19.86 -8.54 4.96
N PHE A 354 19.37 -7.35 4.59
CA PHE A 354 18.59 -7.19 3.37
C PHE A 354 19.39 -7.56 2.12
N VAL A 355 18.74 -8.17 1.12
CA VAL A 355 19.37 -8.56 -0.16
C VAL A 355 19.98 -7.36 -0.87
N ASN A 356 19.25 -6.25 -0.96
CA ASN A 356 19.72 -5.03 -1.61
C ASN A 356 19.10 -3.77 -0.98
N TYR A 357 19.64 -3.33 0.15
CA TYR A 357 19.29 -2.02 0.70
C TYR A 357 20.47 -1.46 1.50
N PRO A 358 21.00 -0.27 1.17
CA PRO A 358 22.08 0.32 1.96
C PRO A 358 21.51 0.82 3.28
N LEU A 359 21.80 0.13 4.38
CA LEU A 359 21.36 0.52 5.73
C LEU A 359 21.90 1.89 6.17
N SER A 360 22.92 2.42 5.48
CA SER A 360 23.41 3.79 5.65
C SER A 360 22.58 4.85 4.93
N THR A 361 21.47 4.47 4.26
CA THR A 361 20.56 5.42 3.61
C THR A 361 20.08 6.43 4.63
N SER A 362 20.20 7.72 4.32
CA SER A 362 19.74 8.80 5.20
C SER A 362 18.31 8.56 5.66
N THR A 363 18.07 8.72 6.95
CA THR A 363 16.75 8.60 7.58
C THR A 363 15.74 9.64 7.07
N LEU A 364 16.23 10.72 6.44
CA LEU A 364 15.41 11.74 5.78
C LEU A 364 15.22 11.48 4.27
N ASN A 365 15.78 10.41 3.71
CA ASN A 365 15.58 10.09 2.30
C ASN A 365 14.12 9.73 2.03
N THR A 366 13.49 10.45 1.11
CA THR A 366 12.09 10.26 0.68
C THR A 366 11.96 9.51 -0.64
N THR A 367 13.06 9.36 -1.37
CA THR A 367 13.12 8.70 -2.67
C THR A 367 13.25 7.20 -2.43
N PHE A 368 12.24 6.46 -2.87
CA PHE A 368 12.28 5.01 -2.93
C PHE A 368 12.97 4.56 -4.21
N ASP A 369 13.91 3.62 -4.10
CA ASP A 369 14.54 2.99 -5.26
C ASP A 369 13.86 1.64 -5.53
N PRO A 370 13.18 1.46 -6.68
CA PRO A 370 12.58 0.17 -7.05
C PRO A 370 13.58 -0.98 -7.20
N ALA A 371 14.89 -0.71 -7.31
CA ALA A 371 15.91 -1.74 -7.31
C ALA A 371 16.20 -2.30 -5.92
N TRP A 372 15.75 -1.64 -4.85
CA TRP A 372 15.91 -2.15 -3.49
C TRP A 372 15.16 -3.46 -3.27
N ASP A 373 15.75 -4.30 -2.43
CA ASP A 373 15.26 -5.62 -2.11
C ASP A 373 15.39 -5.88 -0.61
N PHE A 374 14.23 -5.85 0.06
CA PHE A 374 14.12 -6.05 1.50
C PHE A 374 13.92 -7.51 1.90
N HIS A 375 14.06 -8.48 0.98
CA HIS A 375 14.17 -9.89 1.37
C HIS A 375 15.39 -10.08 2.27
N LEU A 376 15.31 -11.05 3.17
CA LEU A 376 16.38 -11.38 4.11
C LEU A 376 17.39 -12.32 3.45
N GLN A 377 18.67 -12.10 3.71
CA GLN A 377 19.74 -13.04 3.37
C GLN A 377 19.92 -14.08 4.49
N ALA A 378 20.57 -15.20 4.14
CA ALA A 378 20.99 -16.20 5.12
C ALA A 378 21.84 -15.57 6.24
N GLY A 379 21.59 -16.00 7.47
CA GLY A 379 22.26 -15.44 8.66
C GLY A 379 21.61 -14.17 9.21
N SER A 380 20.52 -13.67 8.61
CA SER A 380 19.73 -12.61 9.21
C SER A 380 19.22 -13.00 10.62
N PRO A 381 19.34 -12.11 11.62
CA PRO A 381 18.80 -12.32 12.96
C PRO A 381 17.26 -12.39 12.99
N ALA A 382 16.58 -11.98 11.92
CA ALA A 382 15.13 -12.07 11.80
C ALA A 382 14.64 -13.49 11.43
N LEU A 383 15.49 -14.33 10.83
CA LEU A 383 15.11 -15.67 10.38
C LEU A 383 14.93 -16.64 11.56
N GLY A 384 13.84 -17.41 11.55
CA GLY A 384 13.52 -18.37 12.61
C GLY A 384 13.07 -17.74 13.93
N LYS A 385 12.81 -16.42 13.95
CA LYS A 385 12.39 -15.66 15.14
C LYS A 385 10.94 -15.20 15.09
N GLY A 386 10.22 -15.50 14.01
CA GLY A 386 8.80 -15.17 13.88
C GLY A 386 7.92 -16.13 14.70
N LYS A 387 6.96 -15.56 15.42
CA LYS A 387 5.88 -16.28 16.10
C LYS A 387 4.79 -16.64 15.10
N THR A 388 4.30 -17.88 15.12
CA THR A 388 3.28 -18.35 14.15
C THR A 388 1.98 -18.84 14.80
N ASP A 389 2.00 -19.01 16.12
CA ASP A 389 0.91 -19.51 16.96
C ASP A 389 0.11 -18.35 17.59
N PHE A 390 -0.52 -17.53 16.75
CA PHE A 390 -1.49 -16.52 17.18
C PHE A 390 -2.70 -16.47 16.25
N ASN A 391 -3.81 -15.94 16.76
CA ASN A 391 -5.05 -15.83 16.00
C ASN A 391 -5.05 -14.56 15.14
N ARG A 392 -5.32 -14.71 13.85
CA ARG A 392 -5.61 -13.61 12.92
C ARG A 392 -7.12 -13.40 12.87
N GLN A 393 -7.58 -12.17 12.69
CA GLN A 393 -9.01 -11.88 12.66
C GLN A 393 -9.70 -12.49 11.44
N TYR A 394 -9.03 -12.50 10.29
CA TYR A 394 -9.61 -12.94 9.01
C TYR A 394 -8.78 -14.03 8.35
N SER A 395 -8.36 -15.01 9.16
CA SER A 395 -7.73 -16.25 8.67
C SER A 395 -8.63 -17.04 7.71
N GLU A 396 -9.94 -17.11 8.00
CA GLU A 396 -10.97 -17.73 7.15
C GLU A 396 -11.46 -16.80 6.02
N GLY A 397 -11.03 -15.54 6.06
CA GLY A 397 -11.29 -14.51 5.05
C GLY A 397 -12.60 -13.73 5.20
N ILE A 398 -12.65 -12.66 4.40
CA ILE A 398 -13.80 -11.77 4.24
C ILE A 398 -14.27 -11.91 2.79
N THR A 399 -15.56 -12.15 2.57
CA THR A 399 -16.13 -12.21 1.22
C THR A 399 -16.48 -10.81 0.71
N LEU A 400 -15.87 -10.40 -0.42
CA LEU A 400 -16.19 -9.18 -1.16
C LEU A 400 -16.46 -9.56 -2.62
N ASN A 401 -17.49 -8.99 -3.23
CA ASN A 401 -17.89 -9.29 -4.61
C ASN A 401 -17.97 -10.80 -4.94
N GLY A 402 -18.46 -11.61 -3.99
CA GLY A 402 -18.57 -13.07 -4.14
C GLY A 402 -17.25 -13.87 -4.05
N LYS A 403 -16.10 -13.22 -3.81
CA LYS A 403 -14.79 -13.87 -3.62
C LYS A 403 -14.29 -13.70 -2.19
N SER A 404 -13.68 -14.74 -1.62
CA SER A 404 -13.08 -14.67 -0.29
C SER A 404 -11.64 -14.15 -0.34
N TYR A 405 -11.32 -13.25 0.58
CA TYR A 405 -10.00 -12.66 0.78
C TYR A 405 -9.56 -12.94 2.20
N SER A 406 -8.53 -13.78 2.36
CA SER A 406 -7.98 -14.13 3.67
C SER A 406 -6.72 -13.35 3.96
N SER A 407 -6.52 -12.99 5.22
CA SER A 407 -5.23 -12.48 5.67
C SER A 407 -4.13 -13.51 5.38
N PRO A 408 -2.86 -13.11 5.16
CA PRO A 408 -1.74 -14.03 4.97
C PRO A 408 -1.41 -14.80 6.27
N ALA A 409 -0.88 -16.02 6.17
CA ALA A 409 -0.44 -16.76 7.35
C ALA A 409 0.81 -16.10 7.95
N PRO A 410 0.99 -16.07 9.29
CA PRO A 410 2.20 -15.53 9.89
C PRO A 410 3.42 -16.36 9.50
N ALA A 411 4.56 -15.71 9.36
CA ALA A 411 5.80 -16.39 8.99
C ALA A 411 6.67 -16.71 10.22
N ASN A 412 7.55 -17.70 10.06
CA ASN A 412 8.56 -18.05 11.07
C ASN A 412 9.76 -17.09 11.09
N TYR A 413 9.68 -15.97 10.37
CA TYR A 413 10.67 -14.89 10.37
C TYR A 413 10.02 -13.56 10.77
N ILE A 414 10.84 -12.58 11.14
CA ILE A 414 10.43 -11.20 11.44
C ILE A 414 10.56 -10.35 10.17
N GLY A 415 9.55 -9.50 9.90
CA GLY A 415 9.46 -8.68 8.69
C GLY A 415 8.51 -9.24 7.63
N ALA A 416 8.31 -8.48 6.56
CA ALA A 416 7.41 -8.80 5.45
C ALA A 416 8.01 -9.82 4.47
N LEU A 417 9.29 -9.67 4.15
CA LEU A 417 9.91 -10.48 3.11
C LEU A 417 10.92 -11.42 3.76
N GLY A 418 10.72 -12.73 3.58
CA GLY A 418 11.66 -13.76 4.05
C GLY A 418 12.87 -13.88 3.14
N THR A 419 13.51 -15.05 3.12
CA THR A 419 14.48 -15.38 2.07
C THR A 419 13.78 -15.59 0.73
N LYS A 420 14.47 -15.34 -0.39
CA LYS A 420 13.98 -15.66 -1.74
C LYS A 420 13.92 -17.15 -2.04
#